data_AF-A0A6V8INX3-F1
#
_entry.id   AF-A0A6V8INX3-F1
#
_cell.length_a   1.000
_cell.length_b   1.000
_cell.length_c   1.000
_cell.angle_alpha   90.00
_cell.angle_beta   90.00
_cell.angle_gamma   90.00
#
_symmetry.space_group_name_H-M   'P 1'
#
loop_
_entity.id
_entity.type
_entity.pdbx_description
1 polymer ?
#
loop_
_entity_poly.entity_id
_entity_poly.type
_entity_poly.pdbx_seq_one_letter_code
_entity_poly.pdbx_strand_id
1 'polypeptide(L)'
;MPQSLISSDQEAASSGANPLGSKLSDKPAYPPSASVPTQQAHHGIRFDFNFGCRVQLPLLGDGQTWHVRLRDLDTGNILFEKTGIPAGLIHSSKRWYVRFGIDVWIESQPQGSVKSEKQVFSHHFDPQNKEILIQFPVGTLGDTLAWMPYANRFAKKHGAHVTCALSGLISPLFEKAYSHIRFFTHEEVIDQKLSDTFYGTYSLGLFFDDVGCDWQPTDFRSVGLHKTAAYILGVPPEEEPAKITLSDESRPLGSGLIARR
;
A
#
# COMPACT_ATOMS: atom_id res chain seq x y z
N MET A 1 71.23 27.94 9.84
CA MET A 1 70.62 28.84 8.85
C MET A 1 69.57 28.04 8.08
N PRO A 2 68.41 28.63 7.76
CA PRO A 2 67.11 27.95 7.81
C PRO A 2 66.50 27.63 6.43
N GLN A 3 65.28 27.07 6.49
CA GLN A 3 64.19 26.99 5.49
C GLN A 3 64.07 25.67 4.71
N SER A 4 62.90 25.03 4.55
CA SER A 4 61.52 25.23 5.05
C SER A 4 60.58 24.20 4.40
N LEU A 5 59.47 23.83 5.10
CA LEU A 5 58.10 23.55 4.58
C LEU A 5 57.88 22.19 3.85
N ILE A 6 56.87 21.33 4.11
CA ILE A 6 55.57 21.34 4.84
C ILE A 6 55.24 19.88 5.25
N SER A 7 54.75 19.67 6.48
CA SER A 7 54.05 18.44 6.91
C SER A 7 52.54 18.59 6.69
N SER A 8 51.87 17.50 6.35
CA SER A 8 50.41 17.38 6.46
C SER A 8 50.08 16.38 7.54
N ASP A 9 49.83 16.91 8.74
CA ASP A 9 49.12 16.24 9.82
C ASP A 9 47.62 16.18 9.46
N GLN A 10 47.02 15.00 9.53
CA GLN A 10 45.58 14.85 9.70
C GLN A 10 45.32 14.33 11.12
N GLU A 11 45.03 15.29 12.01
CA GLU A 11 44.50 15.05 13.34
C GLU A 11 43.08 14.48 13.25
N ALA A 12 42.88 13.39 13.99
CA ALA A 12 41.57 12.96 14.45
C ALA A 12 41.08 13.94 15.54
N ALA A 13 39.88 14.49 15.37
CA ALA A 13 39.17 15.16 16.45
C ALA A 13 37.66 14.84 16.36
N SER A 14 37.17 14.29 17.47
CA SER A 14 35.79 13.92 17.74
C SER A 14 34.86 15.12 17.95
N SER A 15 33.61 14.99 17.50
CA SER A 15 32.41 15.53 18.17
C SER A 15 31.20 14.85 17.49
N GLY A 16 30.24 14.22 18.16
CA GLY A 16 29.70 14.43 19.50
C GLY A 16 28.29 14.99 19.35
N ALA A 17 27.27 14.12 19.32
CA ALA A 17 25.89 14.29 19.82
C ALA A 17 24.86 13.50 18.98
N ASN A 18 24.54 12.29 19.45
CA ASN A 18 23.21 11.71 19.26
C ASN A 18 22.20 12.52 20.09
N PRO A 19 20.95 12.63 19.61
CA PRO A 19 19.84 12.37 20.52
C PRO A 19 18.78 11.41 19.93
N LEU A 20 18.51 10.38 20.74
CA LEU A 20 17.27 9.60 20.90
C LEU A 20 16.58 9.14 19.60
N GLY A 21 16.78 7.92 19.11
CA GLY A 21 16.65 6.68 19.88
C GLY A 21 15.20 6.37 20.23
N SER A 22 14.29 6.38 19.25
CA SER A 22 12.99 5.72 19.42
C SER A 22 13.24 4.22 19.56
N LYS A 23 12.86 3.66 20.70
CA LYS A 23 12.75 2.19 20.84
C LYS A 23 11.75 1.74 19.79
N LEU A 24 12.23 1.09 18.72
CA LEU A 24 11.38 0.39 17.76
C LEU A 24 10.59 -0.65 18.57
N SER A 25 9.28 -0.45 18.67
CA SER A 25 8.39 -1.49 19.18
C SER A 25 8.47 -2.69 18.24
N ASP A 26 8.63 -3.90 18.78
CA ASP A 26 8.63 -5.16 18.00
C ASP A 26 7.30 -5.42 17.25
N LYS A 27 6.28 -4.60 17.50
CA LYS A 27 4.99 -4.69 16.81
C LYS A 27 5.10 -4.10 15.39
N PRO A 28 4.67 -4.84 14.35
CA PRO A 28 4.66 -4.32 12.98
C PRO A 28 3.74 -3.10 12.87
N ALA A 29 4.12 -2.15 12.00
CA ALA A 29 3.40 -0.89 11.82
C ALA A 29 1.99 -1.03 11.21
N TYR A 30 1.72 -2.15 10.54
CA TYR A 30 0.44 -2.44 9.90
C TYR A 30 0.03 -3.90 10.12
N PRO A 31 -1.29 -4.21 10.10
CA PRO A 31 -1.78 -5.57 10.02
C PRO A 31 -1.19 -6.32 8.83
N PRO A 32 -0.85 -7.61 8.95
CA PRO A 32 -0.35 -8.41 7.85
C PRO A 32 -1.45 -8.66 6.81
N SER A 33 -1.05 -8.99 5.57
CA SER A 33 -1.97 -9.56 4.58
C SER A 33 -2.40 -10.97 4.94
N ALA A 34 -3.47 -11.43 4.28
CA ALA A 34 -3.84 -12.84 4.24
C ALA A 34 -2.63 -13.71 3.87
N SER A 35 -2.48 -14.85 4.53
CA SER A 35 -1.38 -15.79 4.28
C SER A 35 -1.45 -16.45 2.90
N VAL A 36 -2.66 -16.52 2.33
CA VAL A 36 -2.97 -17.08 1.02
C VAL A 36 -3.74 -16.01 0.22
N PRO A 37 -3.52 -15.86 -1.10
CA PRO A 37 -4.30 -14.91 -1.88
C PRO A 37 -5.81 -15.19 -1.80
N THR A 38 -6.59 -14.11 -1.64
CA THR A 38 -7.99 -14.20 -1.19
C THR A 38 -8.96 -14.63 -2.30
N GLN A 39 -8.67 -14.33 -3.57
CA GLN A 39 -9.52 -14.68 -4.70
C GLN A 39 -9.14 -16.05 -5.26
N GLN A 40 -10.15 -16.80 -5.71
CA GLN A 40 -9.99 -18.11 -6.33
C GLN A 40 -10.35 -18.02 -7.82
N ALA A 41 -9.60 -18.73 -8.64
CA ALA A 41 -9.85 -18.88 -10.07
C ALA A 41 -9.79 -20.37 -10.46
N HIS A 42 -10.05 -20.65 -11.74
CA HIS A 42 -9.95 -22.01 -12.28
C HIS A 42 -8.53 -22.58 -12.15
N HIS A 43 -8.41 -23.90 -12.26
CA HIS A 43 -7.14 -24.64 -12.15
C HIS A 43 -6.41 -24.45 -10.81
N GLY A 44 -7.15 -24.11 -9.74
CA GLY A 44 -6.60 -23.91 -8.40
C GLY A 44 -5.73 -22.66 -8.25
N ILE A 45 -5.74 -21.77 -9.24
CA ILE A 45 -5.07 -20.46 -9.17
C ILE A 45 -5.74 -19.63 -8.07
N ARG A 46 -4.92 -18.95 -7.27
CA ARG A 46 -5.39 -17.91 -6.36
C ARG A 46 -4.69 -16.60 -6.63
N PHE A 47 -5.38 -15.49 -6.44
CA PHE A 47 -4.81 -14.16 -6.64
C PHE A 47 -5.42 -13.14 -5.70
N ASP A 48 -4.76 -12.02 -5.49
CA ASP A 48 -5.32 -10.81 -4.91
C ASP A 48 -4.41 -9.60 -5.17
N PHE A 49 -4.78 -8.46 -4.62
CA PHE A 49 -4.05 -7.20 -4.69
C PHE A 49 -3.67 -6.69 -3.29
N ASN A 50 -3.43 -7.62 -2.36
CA ASN A 50 -3.07 -7.30 -0.99
C ASN A 50 -1.55 -7.11 -0.90
N PHE A 51 -1.10 -5.87 -0.65
CA PHE A 51 0.31 -5.46 -0.68
C PHE A 51 0.96 -5.68 -2.06
N GLY A 52 0.30 -5.18 -3.10
CA GLY A 52 0.67 -5.43 -4.49
C GLY A 52 -0.06 -6.63 -5.09
N CYS A 53 0.29 -7.02 -6.31
CA CYS A 53 -0.32 -8.12 -7.03
C CYS A 53 0.29 -9.46 -6.59
N ARG A 54 -0.54 -10.39 -6.10
CA ARG A 54 -0.13 -11.74 -5.70
C ARG A 54 -0.81 -12.79 -6.56
N VAL A 55 -0.06 -13.78 -7.04
CA VAL A 55 -0.59 -14.90 -7.82
C VAL A 55 0.03 -16.20 -7.31
N GLN A 56 -0.81 -17.09 -6.77
CA GLN A 56 -0.43 -18.43 -6.35
C GLN A 56 -0.85 -19.45 -7.39
N LEU A 57 0.10 -20.30 -7.76
CA LEU A 57 -0.04 -21.32 -8.79
C LEU A 57 0.21 -22.70 -8.16
N PRO A 58 -0.74 -23.64 -8.26
CA PRO A 58 -0.54 -25.00 -7.80
C PRO A 58 0.37 -25.79 -8.76
N LEU A 59 0.82 -26.96 -8.33
CA LEU A 59 1.51 -27.89 -9.22
C LEU A 59 0.54 -28.41 -10.29
N LEU A 60 1.00 -28.47 -11.54
CA LEU A 60 0.26 -29.05 -12.66
C LEU A 60 0.62 -30.53 -12.88
N GLY A 61 -0.03 -31.18 -13.84
CA GLY A 61 0.32 -32.53 -14.27
C GLY A 61 1.69 -32.62 -14.95
N ASP A 62 2.18 -33.84 -15.14
CA ASP A 62 3.51 -34.10 -15.71
C ASP A 62 3.71 -33.40 -17.06
N GLY A 63 4.86 -32.73 -17.21
CA GLY A 63 5.23 -32.03 -18.44
C GLY A 63 4.53 -30.69 -18.67
N GLN A 64 3.78 -30.19 -17.68
CA GLN A 64 3.11 -28.89 -17.74
C GLN A 64 3.76 -27.87 -16.80
N THR A 65 3.84 -26.62 -17.27
CA THR A 65 4.35 -25.48 -16.49
C THR A 65 3.45 -24.27 -16.69
N TRP A 66 3.54 -23.32 -15.77
CA TRP A 66 2.89 -22.03 -15.90
C TRP A 66 3.77 -21.02 -16.62
N HIS A 67 3.12 -20.20 -17.43
CA HIS A 67 3.61 -18.91 -17.84
C HIS A 67 2.72 -17.83 -17.23
N VAL A 68 3.33 -16.86 -16.54
CA VAL A 68 2.64 -15.72 -15.94
C VAL A 68 3.19 -14.41 -16.47
N ARG A 69 2.28 -13.48 -16.78
CA ARG A 69 2.57 -12.08 -17.10
C ARG A 69 1.79 -11.15 -16.17
N LEU A 70 2.50 -10.19 -15.57
CA LEU A 70 1.94 -9.05 -14.88
C LEU A 70 2.21 -7.79 -15.70
N ARG A 71 1.18 -6.97 -15.90
CA ARG A 71 1.28 -5.70 -16.66
C ARG A 71 0.68 -4.54 -15.89
N ASP A 72 1.15 -3.34 -16.18
CA ASP A 72 0.44 -2.12 -15.84
C ASP A 72 -0.57 -1.81 -16.97
N LEU A 73 -1.86 -1.81 -16.65
CA LEU A 73 -2.91 -1.58 -17.65
C LEU A 73 -3.02 -0.12 -18.08
N ASP A 74 -2.48 0.82 -17.32
CA ASP A 74 -2.53 2.24 -17.66
C ASP A 74 -1.40 2.63 -18.63
N THR A 75 -0.23 1.99 -18.51
CA THR A 75 0.92 2.24 -19.41
C THR A 75 1.11 1.18 -20.49
N GLY A 76 0.52 -0.01 -20.32
CA GLY A 76 0.73 -1.16 -21.21
C GLY A 76 2.05 -1.90 -20.97
N ASN A 77 2.87 -1.46 -20.01
CA ASN A 77 4.17 -2.06 -19.74
C ASN A 77 4.03 -3.45 -19.10
N ILE A 78 4.88 -4.38 -19.54
CA ILE A 78 5.04 -5.67 -18.88
C ILE A 78 5.96 -5.47 -17.67
N LEU A 79 5.42 -5.66 -16.48
CA LEU A 79 6.13 -5.47 -15.22
C LEU A 79 6.89 -6.73 -14.81
N PHE A 80 6.35 -7.90 -15.18
CA PHE A 80 6.96 -9.20 -14.91
C PHE A 80 6.43 -10.21 -15.92
N GLU A 81 7.31 -11.07 -16.43
CA GLU A 81 6.93 -12.21 -17.27
C GLU A 81 7.88 -13.37 -17.02
N LYS A 82 7.33 -14.57 -16.81
CA LYS A 82 8.13 -15.78 -16.59
C LYS A 82 7.38 -17.04 -17.04
N THR A 83 8.06 -17.84 -17.86
CA THR A 83 7.64 -19.16 -18.33
C THR A 83 8.26 -20.29 -17.50
N GLY A 84 7.79 -21.52 -17.66
CA GLY A 84 8.44 -22.70 -17.06
C GLY A 84 8.28 -22.80 -15.54
N ILE A 85 7.27 -22.15 -14.95
CA ILE A 85 7.06 -22.15 -13.50
C ILE A 85 6.30 -23.44 -13.12
N PRO A 86 6.85 -24.34 -12.29
CA PRO A 86 6.15 -25.57 -11.93
C PRO A 86 4.98 -25.31 -10.96
N ALA A 87 5.22 -24.49 -9.94
CA ALA A 87 4.27 -24.03 -8.93
C ALA A 87 4.91 -22.86 -8.16
N GLY A 88 4.13 -22.13 -7.37
CA GLY A 88 4.68 -21.16 -6.43
C GLY A 88 3.80 -19.93 -6.23
N LEU A 89 4.33 -18.96 -5.50
CA LEU A 89 3.68 -17.67 -5.23
C LEU A 89 4.52 -16.55 -5.84
N ILE A 90 3.88 -15.73 -6.67
CA ILE A 90 4.47 -14.58 -7.34
C ILE A 90 3.93 -13.33 -6.67
N HIS A 91 4.81 -12.35 -6.42
CA HIS A 91 4.47 -11.03 -5.88
C HIS A 91 5.07 -9.94 -6.77
N SER A 92 4.32 -8.87 -7.00
CA SER A 92 4.91 -7.63 -7.51
C SER A 92 5.83 -6.99 -6.46
N SER A 93 6.88 -6.31 -6.90
CA SER A 93 7.71 -5.48 -6.02
C SER A 93 6.93 -4.27 -5.50
N LYS A 94 6.13 -3.65 -6.38
CA LYS A 94 5.32 -2.47 -6.09
C LYS A 94 4.07 -2.83 -5.29
N ARG A 95 3.86 -2.09 -4.19
CA ARG A 95 2.80 -2.29 -3.19
C ARG A 95 1.82 -1.10 -3.10
N TRP A 96 2.09 -0.04 -3.84
CA TRP A 96 1.17 1.06 -4.09
C TRP A 96 0.25 0.74 -5.28
N TYR A 97 -0.73 1.61 -5.55
CA TYR A 97 -1.71 1.43 -6.61
C TYR A 97 -1.05 1.33 -7.98
N VAL A 98 -1.11 0.15 -8.57
CA VAL A 98 -0.92 -0.07 -9.99
C VAL A 98 -2.17 -0.79 -10.47
N ARG A 99 -2.70 -0.38 -11.62
CA ARG A 99 -3.84 -1.06 -12.22
C ARG A 99 -3.34 -2.33 -12.93
N PHE A 100 -3.00 -3.33 -12.13
CA PHE A 100 -2.38 -4.56 -12.58
C PHE A 100 -3.29 -5.36 -13.52
N GLY A 101 -2.71 -5.94 -14.57
CA GLY A 101 -3.30 -7.03 -15.34
C GLY A 101 -2.53 -8.31 -15.09
N ILE A 102 -3.24 -9.40 -14.86
CA ILE A 102 -2.70 -10.75 -14.70
C ILE A 102 -3.12 -11.56 -15.92
N ASP A 103 -2.17 -12.18 -16.59
CA ASP A 103 -2.45 -13.22 -17.58
C ASP A 103 -1.65 -14.48 -17.21
N VAL A 104 -2.30 -15.63 -17.28
CA VAL A 104 -1.70 -16.93 -16.95
C VAL A 104 -2.04 -17.95 -18.03
N TRP A 105 -1.00 -18.64 -18.50
CA TRP A 105 -1.09 -19.72 -19.46
C TRP A 105 -0.55 -21.02 -18.86
N ILE A 106 -1.10 -22.14 -19.35
CA ILE A 106 -0.51 -23.46 -19.17
C ILE A 106 0.32 -23.76 -20.42
N GLU A 107 1.59 -24.03 -20.21
CA GLU A 107 2.52 -24.53 -21.20
C GLU A 107 2.57 -26.06 -21.09
N SER A 108 2.64 -26.74 -22.23
CA SER A 108 2.80 -28.19 -22.27
C SER A 108 3.86 -28.56 -23.29
N GLN A 109 4.83 -29.37 -22.86
CA GLN A 109 5.88 -29.91 -23.71
C GLN A 109 5.88 -31.45 -23.66
N PRO A 110 5.03 -32.11 -24.46
CA PRO A 110 5.16 -33.54 -24.67
C PRO A 110 6.48 -33.84 -25.41
N GLN A 111 7.17 -34.91 -25.02
CA GLN A 111 8.42 -35.33 -25.68
C GLN A 111 8.22 -35.47 -27.19
N GLY A 112 9.04 -34.76 -27.98
CA GLY A 112 8.99 -34.77 -29.45
C GLY A 112 7.85 -33.99 -30.09
N SER A 113 7.06 -33.23 -29.32
CA SER A 113 5.94 -32.43 -29.82
C SER A 113 6.25 -30.92 -29.77
N VAL A 114 5.50 -30.14 -30.55
CA VAL A 114 5.59 -28.67 -30.53
C VAL A 114 5.10 -28.16 -29.18
N LYS A 115 5.89 -27.28 -28.53
CA LYS A 115 5.48 -26.56 -27.32
C LYS A 115 4.14 -25.89 -27.59
N SER A 116 3.13 -26.22 -26.80
CA SER A 116 1.82 -25.59 -26.86
C SER A 116 1.60 -24.74 -25.62
N GLU A 117 0.85 -23.66 -25.80
CA GLU A 117 0.48 -22.75 -24.72
C GLU A 117 -1.01 -22.41 -24.85
N LYS A 118 -1.71 -22.44 -23.73
CA LYS A 118 -3.13 -22.08 -23.65
C LYS A 118 -3.36 -21.10 -22.52
N GLN A 119 -3.96 -19.95 -22.82
CA GLN A 119 -4.36 -19.01 -21.79
C GLN A 119 -5.51 -19.61 -20.99
N VAL A 120 -5.35 -19.68 -19.67
CA VAL A 120 -6.37 -20.27 -18.78
C VAL A 120 -6.94 -19.28 -17.78
N PHE A 121 -6.27 -18.14 -17.59
CA PHE A 121 -6.75 -17.09 -16.71
C PHE A 121 -6.29 -15.71 -17.19
N SER A 122 -7.19 -14.73 -17.07
CA SER A 122 -6.89 -13.32 -17.26
C SER A 122 -7.73 -12.54 -16.25
N HIS A 123 -7.12 -11.57 -15.60
CA HIS A 123 -7.82 -10.68 -14.67
C HIS A 123 -7.23 -9.28 -14.76
N HIS A 124 -8.11 -8.29 -14.87
CA HIS A 124 -7.73 -6.87 -14.79
C HIS A 124 -8.12 -6.35 -13.42
N PHE A 125 -7.23 -5.57 -12.79
CA PHE A 125 -7.54 -4.95 -11.51
C PHE A 125 -8.78 -4.08 -11.65
N ASP A 126 -9.87 -4.54 -11.04
CA ASP A 126 -11.14 -3.84 -10.96
C ASP A 126 -11.65 -3.85 -9.52
N PRO A 127 -11.51 -2.73 -8.78
CA PRO A 127 -11.96 -2.59 -7.40
C PRO A 127 -13.47 -2.29 -7.27
N GLN A 128 -14.22 -2.18 -8.38
CA GLN A 128 -15.65 -1.83 -8.32
C GLN A 128 -16.45 -2.88 -7.53
N ASN A 129 -17.19 -2.43 -6.52
CA ASN A 129 -17.94 -3.25 -5.57
C ASN A 129 -17.08 -4.33 -4.87
N LYS A 130 -15.76 -4.14 -4.81
CA LYS A 130 -14.83 -5.04 -4.11
C LYS A 130 -14.40 -4.46 -2.77
N GLU A 131 -14.05 -5.36 -1.87
CA GLU A 131 -13.56 -5.02 -0.54
C GLU A 131 -12.10 -4.57 -0.60
N ILE A 132 -11.83 -3.31 -0.22
CA ILE A 132 -10.49 -2.72 -0.23
C ILE A 132 -10.13 -2.26 1.19
N LEU A 133 -8.95 -2.63 1.65
CA LEU A 133 -8.38 -2.14 2.90
C LEU A 133 -7.39 -1.01 2.64
N ILE A 134 -7.57 0.12 3.31
CA ILE A 134 -6.58 1.21 3.35
C ILE A 134 -6.10 1.35 4.79
N GLN A 135 -4.81 1.10 5.02
CA GLN A 135 -4.21 1.13 6.35
C GLN A 135 -3.52 2.48 6.57
N PHE A 136 -3.84 3.14 7.67
CA PHE A 136 -3.17 4.35 8.14
C PHE A 136 -2.21 3.97 9.26
N PRO A 137 -1.06 4.65 9.41
CA PRO A 137 -0.19 4.45 10.55
C PRO A 137 -0.88 4.94 11.82
N VAL A 138 -0.59 4.29 12.96
CA VAL A 138 -1.12 4.69 14.25
C VAL A 138 -0.12 5.63 14.94
N GLY A 139 -0.61 6.74 15.48
CA GLY A 139 0.18 7.66 16.32
C GLY A 139 0.31 9.09 15.78
N THR A 140 -0.12 9.37 14.54
CA THR A 140 -0.06 10.72 13.96
C THR A 140 -1.45 11.24 13.55
N LEU A 141 -1.90 12.30 14.23
CA LEU A 141 -3.19 12.93 13.94
C LEU A 141 -3.18 13.70 12.60
N GLY A 142 -2.12 14.47 12.35
CA GLY A 142 -1.99 15.31 11.16
C GLY A 142 -2.04 14.50 9.86
N ASP A 143 -1.26 13.42 9.80
CA ASP A 143 -1.22 12.53 8.63
C ASP A 143 -2.59 11.90 8.37
N THR A 144 -3.24 11.40 9.42
CA THR A 144 -4.56 10.76 9.31
C THR A 144 -5.60 11.74 8.76
N LEU A 145 -5.65 12.97 9.28
CA LEU A 145 -6.54 14.03 8.79
C LEU A 145 -6.23 14.41 7.34
N ALA A 146 -4.95 14.54 7.00
CA ALA A 146 -4.52 14.94 5.66
C ALA A 146 -4.78 13.84 4.61
N TRP A 147 -4.73 12.57 5.00
CA TRP A 147 -4.84 11.44 4.08
C TRP A 147 -6.25 10.86 3.93
N MET A 148 -7.13 11.05 4.91
CA MET A 148 -8.52 10.58 4.87
C MET A 148 -9.27 11.01 3.58
N PRO A 149 -9.13 12.25 3.08
CA PRO A 149 -9.79 12.65 1.84
C PRO A 149 -9.37 11.83 0.62
N TYR A 150 -8.10 11.42 0.53
CA TYR A 150 -7.60 10.60 -0.59
C TYR A 150 -8.15 9.17 -0.54
N ALA A 151 -8.29 8.58 0.66
CA ALA A 151 -8.96 7.29 0.81
C ALA A 151 -10.44 7.35 0.40
N ASN A 152 -11.16 8.42 0.77
CA ASN A 152 -12.52 8.67 0.29
C ASN A 152 -12.58 8.91 -1.23
N ARG A 153 -11.59 9.61 -1.80
CA ARG A 153 -11.46 9.81 -3.24
C ARG A 153 -11.27 8.49 -3.98
N PHE A 154 -10.46 7.60 -3.43
CA PHE A 154 -10.30 6.24 -3.94
C PHE A 154 -11.64 5.51 -3.97
N ALA A 155 -12.35 5.45 -2.83
CA ALA A 155 -13.66 4.81 -2.71
C ALA A 155 -14.63 5.29 -3.80
N LYS A 156 -14.75 6.62 -3.97
CA LYS A 156 -15.66 7.24 -4.94
C LYS A 156 -15.25 7.03 -6.40
N LYS A 157 -13.98 7.24 -6.72
CA LYS A 157 -13.44 7.10 -8.09
C LYS A 157 -13.65 5.67 -8.60
N HIS A 158 -13.47 4.70 -7.71
CA HIS A 158 -13.45 3.28 -8.06
C HIS A 158 -14.76 2.54 -7.76
N GLY A 159 -15.70 3.14 -7.03
CA GLY A 159 -16.89 2.45 -6.55
C GLY A 159 -16.56 1.27 -5.63
N ALA A 160 -15.47 1.37 -4.87
CA ALA A 160 -14.97 0.30 -4.01
C ALA A 160 -15.59 0.37 -2.61
N HIS A 161 -15.75 -0.79 -1.97
CA HIS A 161 -16.13 -0.87 -0.56
C HIS A 161 -14.88 -0.73 0.30
N VAL A 162 -14.58 0.51 0.70
CA VAL A 162 -13.35 0.83 1.43
C VAL A 162 -13.56 0.64 2.94
N THR A 163 -12.65 -0.13 3.54
CA THR A 163 -12.38 -0.14 4.97
C THR A 163 -11.09 0.64 5.23
N CYS A 164 -11.13 1.57 6.17
CA CYS A 164 -9.95 2.25 6.68
C CYS A 164 -9.55 1.68 8.05
N ALA A 165 -8.31 1.20 8.15
CA ALA A 165 -7.72 0.73 9.41
C ALA A 165 -6.84 1.83 10.02
N LEU A 166 -7.26 2.40 11.15
CA LEU A 166 -6.59 3.53 11.79
C LEU A 166 -6.81 3.55 13.31
N SER A 167 -6.28 4.55 14.02
CA SER A 167 -6.45 4.66 15.47
C SER A 167 -7.93 4.79 15.88
N GLY A 168 -8.39 3.97 16.82
CA GLY A 168 -9.74 4.07 17.39
C GLY A 168 -9.99 5.39 18.17
N LEU A 169 -8.94 6.16 18.47
CA LEU A 169 -9.09 7.52 19.02
C LEU A 169 -9.47 8.55 17.94
N ILE A 170 -9.14 8.28 16.68
CA ILE A 170 -9.34 9.20 15.56
C ILE A 170 -10.58 8.81 14.73
N SER A 171 -10.88 7.51 14.58
CA SER A 171 -12.02 7.05 13.77
C SER A 171 -13.35 7.71 14.09
N PRO A 172 -13.72 8.02 15.36
CA PRO A 172 -14.99 8.65 15.67
C PRO A 172 -15.19 10.02 15.03
N LEU A 173 -14.10 10.71 14.68
CA LEU A 173 -14.16 12.00 13.97
C LEU A 173 -14.70 11.85 12.54
N PHE A 174 -14.53 10.68 11.93
CA PHE A 174 -14.80 10.42 10.51
C PHE A 174 -16.06 9.60 10.26
N GLU A 175 -16.44 8.71 11.18
CA GLU A 175 -17.53 7.73 10.98
C GLU A 175 -18.82 8.35 10.45
N LYS A 176 -19.26 9.47 11.04
CA LYS A 176 -20.46 10.17 10.59
C LYS A 176 -20.26 10.93 9.26
N ALA A 177 -19.10 11.54 9.07
CA ALA A 177 -18.78 12.32 7.89
C ALA A 177 -18.54 11.46 6.63
N TYR A 178 -18.12 10.21 6.82
CA TYR A 178 -17.78 9.24 5.79
C TYR A 178 -18.55 7.93 5.99
N SER A 179 -19.87 8.00 6.10
CA SER A 179 -20.75 6.85 6.40
C SER A 179 -20.70 5.66 5.43
N HIS A 180 -20.06 5.82 4.27
CA HIS A 180 -19.85 4.77 3.26
C HIS A 180 -18.50 4.06 3.42
N ILE A 181 -17.63 4.55 4.31
CA ILE A 181 -16.34 3.94 4.66
C ILE A 181 -16.51 3.25 6.00
N ARG A 182 -16.02 2.01 6.10
CA ARG A 182 -15.97 1.29 7.37
C ARG A 182 -14.67 1.60 8.08
N PHE A 183 -14.72 1.74 9.39
CA PHE A 183 -13.55 2.04 10.22
C PHE A 183 -13.28 0.89 11.18
N PHE A 184 -12.02 0.47 11.25
CA PHE A 184 -11.54 -0.53 12.19
C PHE A 184 -10.20 -0.09 12.77
N THR A 185 -9.88 -0.58 13.96
CA THR A 185 -8.53 -0.54 14.50
C THR A 185 -7.65 -1.59 13.84
N HIS A 186 -6.32 -1.45 13.98
CA HIS A 186 -5.38 -2.45 13.49
C HIS A 186 -5.59 -3.79 14.21
N GLU A 187 -5.89 -3.75 15.51
CA GLU A 187 -6.18 -4.90 16.35
C GLU A 187 -7.44 -5.63 15.86
N GLU A 188 -8.53 -4.91 15.59
CA GLU A 188 -9.75 -5.53 15.08
C GLU A 188 -9.56 -6.19 13.71
N VAL A 189 -8.77 -5.59 12.82
CA VAL A 189 -8.42 -6.21 11.53
C VAL A 189 -7.71 -7.55 11.72
N ILE A 190 -6.80 -7.63 12.69
CA ILE A 190 -6.02 -8.84 13.01
C ILE A 190 -6.92 -9.88 13.69
N ASP A 191 -7.57 -9.49 14.79
CA ASP A 191 -8.33 -10.40 15.66
C ASP A 191 -9.53 -11.01 14.94
N GLN A 192 -10.18 -10.23 14.07
CA GLN A 192 -11.33 -10.68 13.26
C GLN A 192 -10.90 -11.29 11.92
N LYS A 193 -9.59 -11.38 11.62
CA LYS A 193 -9.03 -11.90 10.37
C LYS A 193 -9.61 -11.24 9.12
N LEU A 194 -9.87 -9.94 9.18
CA LEU A 194 -10.45 -9.22 8.05
C LEU A 194 -9.53 -9.21 6.83
N SER A 195 -8.21 -9.29 7.04
CA SER A 195 -7.21 -9.41 5.97
C SER A 195 -7.50 -10.54 4.97
N ASP A 196 -8.18 -11.62 5.40
CA ASP A 196 -8.54 -12.77 4.55
C ASP A 196 -9.71 -12.48 3.59
N THR A 197 -10.37 -11.33 3.73
CA THR A 197 -11.58 -10.98 2.98
C THR A 197 -11.33 -9.94 1.88
N PHE A 198 -10.25 -9.16 1.97
CA PHE A 198 -10.02 -8.04 1.08
C PHE A 198 -9.50 -8.50 -0.29
N TYR A 199 -10.02 -7.86 -1.33
CA TYR A 199 -9.56 -7.99 -2.70
C TYR A 199 -8.22 -7.26 -2.92
N GLY A 200 -8.02 -6.14 -2.22
CA GLY A 200 -6.76 -5.40 -2.24
C GLY A 200 -6.51 -4.61 -0.97
N THR A 201 -5.23 -4.36 -0.68
CA THR A 201 -4.78 -3.63 0.52
C THR A 201 -3.69 -2.65 0.16
N TYR A 202 -3.84 -1.40 0.60
CA TYR A 202 -2.84 -0.34 0.49
C TYR A 202 -2.47 0.21 1.86
N SER A 203 -1.17 0.30 2.15
CA SER A 203 -0.67 0.92 3.38
C SER A 203 -0.19 2.33 3.08
N LEU A 204 -0.83 3.32 3.68
CA LEU A 204 -0.39 4.71 3.63
C LEU A 204 0.70 4.91 4.67
N GLY A 205 1.69 5.75 4.37
CA GLY A 205 2.77 6.02 5.29
C GLY A 205 3.83 6.92 4.69
N LEU A 206 4.80 7.26 5.54
CA LEU A 206 6.05 7.89 5.13
C LEU A 206 7.12 6.82 5.10
N PHE A 207 7.46 6.37 3.90
CA PHE A 207 8.44 5.32 3.71
C PHE A 207 9.81 5.96 3.50
N PHE A 208 10.54 6.11 4.61
CA PHE A 208 11.94 6.53 4.57
C PHE A 208 12.79 5.44 3.92
N ASP A 209 13.83 5.85 3.20
CA ASP A 209 14.80 4.96 2.55
C ASP A 209 14.18 3.93 1.57
N ASP A 210 12.98 4.20 1.05
CA ASP A 210 12.35 3.42 -0.02
C ASP A 210 12.98 3.72 -1.38
N VAL A 211 14.28 3.44 -1.52
CA VAL A 211 15.07 3.69 -2.73
C VAL A 211 14.47 2.92 -3.93
N GLY A 212 13.91 1.75 -3.67
CA GLY A 212 13.22 0.94 -4.67
C GLY A 212 11.91 1.55 -5.15
N CYS A 213 11.32 2.51 -4.42
CA CYS A 213 9.95 2.98 -4.64
C CYS A 213 8.96 1.81 -4.64
N ASP A 214 9.11 0.89 -3.68
CA ASP A 214 8.29 -0.31 -3.55
C ASP A 214 6.99 -0.02 -2.82
N TRP A 215 6.99 0.94 -1.89
CA TRP A 215 5.83 1.30 -1.06
C TRP A 215 5.19 2.63 -1.46
N GLN A 216 5.98 3.53 -2.06
CA GLN A 216 5.49 4.79 -2.63
C GLN A 216 6.02 4.96 -4.06
N PRO A 217 5.24 5.56 -4.99
CA PRO A 217 5.71 5.76 -6.37
C PRO A 217 6.87 6.76 -6.50
N THR A 218 6.97 7.67 -5.53
CA THR A 218 7.98 8.71 -5.46
C THR A 218 8.20 9.12 -4.02
N ASP A 219 9.38 9.70 -3.73
CA ASP A 219 9.70 10.17 -2.39
C ASP A 219 8.74 11.29 -1.96
N PHE A 220 8.13 11.13 -0.78
CA PHE A 220 7.17 12.10 -0.25
C PHE A 220 7.77 13.50 -0.07
N ARG A 221 9.10 13.63 0.09
CA ARG A 221 9.81 14.92 0.21
C ARG A 221 9.78 15.72 -1.09
N SER A 222 9.58 15.05 -2.23
CA SER A 222 9.48 15.69 -3.54
C SER A 222 8.07 16.18 -3.87
N VAL A 223 7.04 15.59 -3.26
CA VAL A 223 5.62 15.89 -3.58
C VAL A 223 4.85 16.55 -2.42
N GLY A 224 5.38 16.51 -1.21
CA GLY A 224 4.70 16.92 0.01
C GLY A 224 4.14 15.73 0.79
N LEU A 225 4.33 15.77 2.11
CA LEU A 225 3.99 14.70 3.05
C LEU A 225 2.54 14.22 2.91
N HIS A 226 1.60 15.15 2.88
CA HIS A 226 0.17 14.86 2.73
C HIS A 226 -0.18 14.31 1.36
N LYS A 227 0.47 14.78 0.28
CA LYS A 227 0.15 14.35 -1.10
C LYS A 227 0.60 12.92 -1.39
N THR A 228 1.59 12.38 -0.66
CA THR A 228 2.08 11.01 -0.89
C THR A 228 0.94 9.98 -0.88
N ALA A 229 -0.07 10.15 -0.03
CA ALA A 229 -1.23 9.24 0.00
C ALA A 229 -2.02 9.23 -1.31
N ALA A 230 -2.11 10.37 -2.01
CA ALA A 230 -2.75 10.43 -3.32
C ALA A 230 -1.98 9.61 -4.36
N TYR A 231 -0.65 9.70 -4.34
CA TYR A 231 0.24 8.94 -5.22
C TYR A 231 0.19 7.45 -4.90
N ILE A 232 0.25 7.07 -3.62
CA ILE A 232 0.12 5.66 -3.18
C ILE A 232 -1.20 5.07 -3.65
N LEU A 233 -2.30 5.83 -3.61
CA LEU A 233 -3.64 5.37 -4.00
C LEU A 233 -3.97 5.58 -5.48
N GLY A 234 -3.10 6.20 -6.28
CA GLY A 234 -3.37 6.48 -7.69
C GLY A 234 -4.58 7.39 -7.93
N VAL A 235 -4.81 8.33 -7.02
CA VAL A 235 -5.89 9.34 -7.13
C VAL A 235 -5.30 10.74 -7.39
N PRO A 236 -6.10 11.68 -7.94
CA PRO A 236 -5.65 13.06 -8.12
C PRO A 236 -5.06 13.65 -6.82
N PRO A 237 -4.00 14.48 -6.86
CA PRO A 237 -3.28 14.93 -5.65
C PRO A 237 -3.79 16.23 -5.02
N GLU A 238 -4.87 16.82 -5.54
CA GLU A 238 -5.42 18.08 -5.03
C GLU A 238 -5.82 17.95 -3.56
N GLU A 239 -5.41 18.94 -2.78
CA GLU A 239 -5.63 18.96 -1.34
C GLU A 239 -7.07 19.34 -1.02
N GLU A 240 -7.64 18.68 -0.03
CA GLU A 240 -8.91 19.07 0.56
C GLU A 240 -8.88 18.75 2.06
N PRO A 241 -9.57 19.53 2.91
CA PRO A 241 -9.64 19.23 4.32
C PRO A 241 -10.49 17.98 4.58
N ALA A 242 -10.09 17.18 5.57
CA ALA A 242 -10.93 16.11 6.10
C ALA A 242 -12.26 16.66 6.60
N LYS A 243 -13.34 15.98 6.26
CA LYS A 243 -14.64 16.23 6.87
C LYS A 243 -14.65 15.54 8.22
N ILE A 244 -14.83 16.31 9.28
CA ILE A 244 -15.01 15.78 10.63
C ILE A 244 -16.40 16.14 11.13
N THR A 245 -16.91 15.38 12.08
CA THR A 245 -18.12 15.75 12.79
C THR A 245 -17.84 15.85 14.28
N LEU A 246 -18.32 16.93 14.90
CA LEU A 246 -18.28 17.10 16.34
C LEU A 246 -19.64 16.67 16.91
N SER A 247 -19.65 16.15 18.13
CA SER A 247 -20.88 15.84 18.86
C SER A 247 -21.64 17.10 19.26
N ASP A 248 -20.91 18.19 19.52
CA ASP A 248 -21.43 19.51 19.81
C ASP A 248 -20.66 20.55 18.98
N GLU A 249 -21.35 21.23 18.07
CA GLU A 249 -20.82 22.32 17.25
C GLU A 249 -21.11 23.70 17.87
N SER A 250 -21.76 23.74 19.04
CA SER A 250 -22.00 24.99 19.75
C SER A 250 -20.69 25.64 20.17
N ARG A 251 -20.65 26.97 20.15
CA ARG A 251 -19.48 27.73 20.58
C ARG A 251 -19.37 27.60 22.11
N PRO A 252 -18.31 26.98 22.65
CA PRO A 252 -18.19 26.76 24.09
C PRO A 252 -17.87 28.05 24.87
N LEU A 253 -17.28 29.04 24.19
CA LEU A 253 -16.96 30.34 24.78
C LEU A 253 -18.05 31.37 24.45
N GLY A 254 -18.69 31.92 25.49
CA GLY A 254 -19.66 33.01 25.34
C GLY A 254 -19.08 34.22 24.58
N SER A 255 -19.95 34.99 23.92
CA SER A 255 -19.60 36.12 23.04
C SER A 255 -18.95 37.34 23.74
N GLY A 256 -18.65 37.26 25.05
CA GLY A 256 -18.25 38.39 25.90
C GLY A 256 -16.76 38.74 26.01
N LEU A 257 -15.85 38.07 25.27
CA LEU A 257 -14.39 38.24 25.42
C LEU A 257 -13.70 38.90 24.21
N ILE A 258 -14.37 39.86 23.56
CA ILE A 258 -13.69 40.84 22.70
C ILE A 258 -13.54 42.13 23.53
N ALA A 259 -12.62 42.12 24.49
CA ALA A 259 -12.13 43.36 25.09
C ALA A 259 -11.22 44.02 24.06
N ARG A 260 -11.74 45.03 23.37
CA ARG A 260 -10.94 45.95 22.55
C ARG A 260 -9.79 46.51 23.40
N ARG A 261 -8.56 46.39 22.90
CA ARG A 261 -7.49 47.36 23.14
C ARG A 261 -6.80 47.62 21.81
#